data_AF-A0A965AGS4-F1
#
_entry.id   AF-A0A965AGS4-F1
#
_cell.length_a   1.000
_cell.length_b   1.000
_cell.length_c   1.000
_cell.angle_alpha   90.00
_cell.angle_beta   90.00
_cell.angle_gamma   90.00
#
_symmetry.space_group_name_H-M   'P 1'
#
loop_
_entity.id
_entity.type
_entity.pdbx_description
1 polymer ?
#
loop_
_entity_poly.entity_id
_entity_poly.type
_entity_poly.pdbx_seq_one_letter_code
_entity_poly.pdbx_strand_id
1 'polypeptide(L)'
;MGLSLHNGLAVIEGLLGRKTPFVRTPKFNITKQEDGWMGNSYLRSSLNLTTIIEGTLCLYFIYGCIIGFQLKDNGLLFFHIMLALGFGSIFIYSIKPLFAQKTKVA
;
A
#
# COMPACT_ATOMS: atom_id res chain seq x y z
N MET A 1 7.59 -0.26 9.17
CA MET A 1 6.49 0.62 9.60
C MET A 1 5.35 0.71 8.60
N GLY A 2 5.58 0.96 7.30
CA GLY A 2 4.46 1.12 6.36
C GLY A 2 3.47 -0.07 6.28
N LEU A 3 3.94 -1.31 6.43
CA LEU A 3 3.06 -2.50 6.45
C LEU A 3 2.28 -2.69 7.76
N SER A 4 2.45 -1.81 8.75
CA SER A 4 1.78 -1.94 10.05
C SER A 4 0.26 -1.90 9.94
N LEU A 5 -0.27 -1.09 9.03
CA LEU A 5 -1.72 -1.01 8.79
C LEU A 5 -2.28 -2.33 8.26
N HIS A 6 -1.61 -2.91 7.25
CA HIS A 6 -1.99 -4.20 6.69
C HIS A 6 -1.92 -5.32 7.72
N ASN A 7 -0.83 -5.36 8.49
CA ASN A 7 -0.65 -6.35 9.55
C ASN A 7 -1.69 -6.19 10.67
N GLY A 8 -1.97 -4.95 11.10
CA GLY A 8 -2.95 -4.66 12.13
C GLY A 8 -4.37 -5.04 11.68
N LEU A 9 -4.73 -4.73 10.43
CA LEU A 9 -6.02 -5.12 9.86
C LEU A 9 -6.16 -6.65 9.83
N ALA A 10 -5.12 -7.38 9.42
CA ALA A 10 -5.14 -8.84 9.42
C ALA A 10 -5.32 -9.44 10.83
N VAL A 11 -4.69 -8.86 11.85
CA VAL A 11 -4.89 -9.29 13.25
C VAL A 11 -6.33 -9.01 13.71
N ILE A 12 -6.89 -7.84 13.40
CA ILE A 12 -8.28 -7.50 13.74
C ILE A 12 -9.25 -8.47 13.03
N GLU A 13 -9.04 -8.76 11.76
CA GLU A 13 -9.85 -9.72 11.01
C GLU A 13 -9.76 -11.13 11.61
N GLY A 14 -8.56 -11.54 12.05
CA GLY A 14 -8.34 -12.80 12.76
C GLY A 14 -9.06 -12.86 14.11
N LEU A 15 -9.01 -11.79 14.91
CA LEU A 15 -9.72 -11.69 16.20
C LEU A 15 -11.24 -11.72 16.03
N LEU A 16 -11.75 -11.09 14.97
CA LEU A 16 -13.18 -11.13 14.60
C LEU A 16 -13.61 -12.47 13.98
N GLY A 17 -12.68 -13.41 13.80
CA GLY A 17 -12.96 -14.74 13.24
C GLY A 17 -13.36 -14.73 11.77
N ARG A 18 -13.00 -13.68 11.01
CA ARG A 18 -13.28 -13.64 9.56
C ARG A 18 -12.46 -14.71 8.85
N LYS A 19 -13.16 -15.67 8.22
CA LYS A 19 -12.52 -16.69 7.39
C LYS A 19 -12.14 -16.10 6.04
N THR A 20 -10.88 -15.74 5.88
CA THR A 20 -10.33 -15.35 4.58
C THR A 20 -9.95 -16.60 3.77
N PRO A 21 -10.26 -16.65 2.46
CA PRO A 21 -9.88 -17.79 1.64
C PRO A 21 -8.36 -17.84 1.52
N PHE A 22 -7.79 -19.04 1.70
CA PHE A 22 -6.38 -19.28 1.41
C PHE A 22 -6.19 -19.37 -0.10
N VAL A 23 -6.19 -18.21 -0.77
CA VAL A 23 -5.92 -18.10 -2.20
C VAL A 23 -4.47 -18.54 -2.41
N ARG A 24 -4.30 -19.67 -3.11
CA ARG A 24 -2.97 -20.16 -3.48
C ARG A 24 -2.30 -19.13 -4.39
N THR A 25 -0.99 -19.00 -4.27
CA THR A 25 -0.21 -18.13 -5.16
C THR A 25 -0.47 -18.50 -6.62
N PRO A 26 -0.84 -17.55 -7.48
CA PRO A 26 -1.20 -17.85 -8.86
C PRO A 26 0.02 -18.33 -9.64
N LYS A 27 -0.09 -19.49 -10.30
CA LYS A 27 0.94 -20.02 -11.19
C LYS A 27 0.79 -19.38 -12.57
N PHE A 28 1.63 -18.40 -12.88
CA PHE A 28 1.66 -17.76 -14.19
C PHE A 28 2.25 -18.73 -15.23
N ASN A 29 1.42 -19.24 -16.15
CA ASN A 29 1.85 -20.16 -17.20
C ASN A 29 2.46 -19.40 -18.39
N ILE A 30 3.54 -18.64 -18.14
CA ILE A 30 4.23 -17.83 -19.14
C ILE A 30 5.25 -18.72 -19.85
N THR A 31 4.95 -19.09 -21.10
CA THR A 31 5.78 -20.01 -21.89
C THR A 31 6.56 -19.31 -23.01
N LYS A 32 6.17 -18.09 -23.40
CA LYS A 32 6.86 -17.27 -24.40
C LYS A 32 7.21 -15.89 -23.83
N GLN A 33 8.32 -15.28 -24.27
CA GLN A 33 8.71 -13.93 -23.81
C GLN A 33 7.71 -12.83 -24.21
N GLU A 34 6.88 -13.08 -25.23
CA GLU A 34 5.85 -12.15 -25.72
C GLU A 34 4.54 -12.21 -24.92
N ASP A 35 4.35 -13.22 -24.06
CA ASP A 35 3.17 -13.33 -23.20
C ASP A 35 3.24 -12.27 -22.09
N GLY A 36 2.62 -11.11 -22.35
CA GLY A 36 2.61 -9.97 -21.44
C GLY A 36 1.89 -10.27 -20.13
N TRP A 37 2.51 -9.89 -19.01
CA TRP A 37 2.01 -10.10 -17.65
C TRP A 37 0.75 -9.27 -17.33
N MET A 38 0.50 -8.20 -18.11
CA MET A 38 -0.54 -7.19 -17.84
C MET A 38 -1.96 -7.63 -18.22
N GLY A 39 -2.14 -8.73 -18.96
CA GLY A 39 -3.47 -9.20 -19.39
C GLY A 39 -4.15 -10.18 -18.44
N ASN A 40 -3.48 -10.56 -17.34
CA ASN A 40 -3.97 -11.63 -16.48
C ASN A 40 -5.03 -11.14 -15.48
N SER A 41 -6.11 -11.92 -15.34
CA SER A 41 -7.21 -11.68 -14.40
C SER A 41 -6.73 -11.48 -12.95
N TYR A 42 -5.61 -12.12 -12.57
CA TYR A 42 -5.00 -12.00 -11.23
C TYR A 42 -4.36 -10.63 -10.94
N LEU A 43 -4.11 -9.80 -11.96
CA LEU A 43 -3.51 -8.46 -11.80
C LEU A 43 -4.55 -7.33 -11.83
N ARG A 44 -5.85 -7.62 -11.67
CA ARG A 44 -6.88 -6.58 -11.61
C ARG A 44 -6.66 -5.69 -10.38
N SER A 45 -6.00 -4.55 -10.58
CA SER A 45 -5.72 -3.57 -9.55
C SER A 45 -6.94 -2.67 -9.40
N SER A 46 -7.60 -2.74 -8.25
CA SER A 46 -8.66 -1.81 -7.86
C SER A 46 -8.15 -0.87 -6.77
N LEU A 47 -8.73 0.33 -6.69
CA LEU A 47 -8.52 1.20 -5.53
C LEU A 47 -9.18 0.56 -4.32
N ASN A 48 -8.35 0.04 -3.42
CA ASN A 48 -8.80 -0.52 -2.17
C ASN A 48 -8.88 0.58 -1.10
N LEU A 49 -9.81 0.47 -0.15
CA LEU A 49 -9.96 1.43 0.95
C LEU A 49 -8.67 1.55 1.75
N THR A 50 -7.95 0.43 1.91
CA THR A 50 -6.63 0.36 2.54
C THR A 50 -5.63 1.35 1.93
N THR A 51 -5.57 1.44 0.59
CA THR A 51 -4.67 2.36 -0.12
C THR A 51 -5.01 3.82 0.14
N ILE A 52 -6.30 4.16 0.27
CA ILE A 52 -6.72 5.53 0.63
C ILE A 52 -6.24 5.87 2.04
N ILE A 53 -6.41 4.95 2.99
CA ILE A 53 -5.98 5.17 4.38
C ILE A 53 -4.45 5.32 4.47
N GLU A 54 -3.68 4.55 3.71
CA GLU A 54 -2.22 4.68 3.64
C GLU A 54 -1.78 6.06 3.12
N GLY A 55 -2.46 6.57 2.09
CA GLY A 55 -2.22 7.93 1.58
C GLY A 55 -2.52 9.00 2.63
N THR A 56 -3.66 8.88 3.33
CA THR A 56 -4.03 9.79 4.41
C THR A 56 -3.03 9.75 5.56
N LEU A 57 -2.55 8.57 5.96
CA LEU A 57 -1.52 8.42 6.99
C LEU A 57 -0.20 9.06 6.56
N CYS A 58 0.20 8.91 5.30
CA CYS A 58 1.38 9.58 4.76
C CYS A 58 1.27 11.11 4.94
N LEU A 59 0.15 11.71 4.53
CA LEU A 59 -0.10 13.15 4.70
C LEU A 59 -0.11 13.57 6.17
N TYR A 60 -0.70 12.76 7.04
CA TYR A 60 -0.71 12.99 8.48
C TYR A 60 0.71 13.06 9.07
N PHE A 61 1.60 12.13 8.71
CA PHE A 61 2.97 12.14 9.21
C PHE A 61 3.85 13.23 8.60
N ILE A 62 3.60 13.62 7.34
CA ILE A 62 4.23 14.82 6.74
C ILE A 62 3.83 16.06 7.54
N TYR A 63 2.54 16.19 7.86
CA TYR A 63 2.06 17.28 8.71
C TYR A 63 2.70 17.26 10.10
N GLY A 64 2.80 16.07 10.72
CA GLY A 64 3.50 15.89 11.99
C GLY A 64 4.98 16.31 11.94
N CYS A 65 5.68 16.08 10.82
CA CYS A 65 7.04 16.60 10.63
C CYS A 65 7.08 18.13 10.66
N ILE A 66 6.15 18.79 9.96
CA ILE A 66 6.06 20.26 9.91
C ILE A 66 5.82 20.83 11.32
N ILE A 67 4.88 20.24 12.07
CA ILE A 67 4.58 20.66 13.44
C ILE A 67 5.75 20.39 14.39
N GLY A 68 6.44 19.25 14.24
CA GLY A 68 7.64 18.93 15.02
C GLY A 68 8.75 19.99 14.85
N PHE A 69 8.95 20.48 13.63
CA PHE A 69 9.88 21.59 13.38
C PHE A 69 9.43 22.90 14.03
N GLN A 70 8.13 23.21 14.00
CA GLN A 70 7.59 24.44 14.61
C GLN A 70 7.71 24.43 16.15
N LEU A 71 7.44 23.30 16.78
CA LEU A 71 7.52 23.12 18.23
C LEU A 71 8.97 22.97 18.73
N LYS A 72 9.96 22.89 17.82
CA LYS A 72 11.37 22.58 18.12
C LYS A 72 11.56 21.27 18.89
N ASP A 73 10.57 20.38 18.82
CA ASP A 73 10.64 19.05 19.41
C ASP A 73 11.10 18.06 18.34
N ASN A 74 12.41 17.81 18.34
CA ASN A 74 13.04 16.90 17.39
C ASN A 74 13.01 15.43 17.86
N GLY A 75 12.54 15.15 19.07
CA GLY A 75 12.63 13.80 19.65
C GLY A 75 11.89 12.75 18.83
N LEU A 76 10.69 13.10 18.34
CA LEU A 76 9.87 12.22 17.52
C LEU A 76 10.04 12.44 16.01
N LEU A 77 10.80 13.44 15.59
CA LEU A 77 10.88 13.86 14.20
C LEU A 77 11.47 12.77 13.30
N PHE A 78 12.47 12.04 13.80
CA PHE A 78 13.03 10.86 13.13
C PHE A 78 11.96 9.80 12.84
N PHE A 79 11.10 9.49 13.81
CA PHE A 79 10.04 8.50 13.64
C PHE A 79 8.95 8.96 12.67
N HIS A 80 8.58 10.24 12.70
CA HIS A 80 7.61 10.81 11.76
C HIS A 80 8.11 10.75 10.31
N ILE A 81 9.38 11.06 10.08
CA ILE A 81 9.99 10.93 8.74
C ILE A 81 9.97 9.48 8.27
N MET A 82 10.37 8.54 9.14
CA MET A 82 10.36 7.12 8.80
C MET A 82 8.95 6.59 8.48
N LEU A 83 7.93 7.09 9.19
CA LEU A 83 6.51 6.76 8.93
C LEU A 83 6.02 7.38 7.63
N ALA A 84 6.34 8.65 7.35
CA ALA A 84 5.98 9.33 6.11
C ALA A 84 6.57 8.62 4.89
N LEU A 85 7.86 8.26 4.93
CA LEU A 85 8.51 7.50 3.86
C LEU A 85 7.94 6.07 3.74
N GLY A 86 7.67 5.42 4.87
CA GLY A 86 7.09 4.09 4.91
C GLY A 86 5.71 4.01 4.24
N PHE A 87 4.77 4.85 4.67
CA PHE A 87 3.43 4.89 4.07
C PHE A 87 3.43 5.47 2.66
N GLY A 88 4.25 6.49 2.38
CA GLY A 88 4.39 7.09 1.06
C GLY A 88 4.88 6.11 0.00
N SER A 89 5.90 5.30 0.32
CA SER A 89 6.40 4.27 -0.60
C SER A 89 5.34 3.23 -0.95
N ILE A 90 4.63 2.69 0.05
CA ILE A 90 3.56 1.70 -0.18
C ILE A 90 2.42 2.30 -0.99
N PHE A 91 2.01 3.53 -0.69
CA PHE A 91 0.98 4.24 -1.46
C PHE A 91 1.36 4.39 -2.94
N ILE A 92 2.60 4.80 -3.23
CA ILE A 92 3.12 4.92 -4.60
C ILE A 92 3.10 3.57 -5.32
N TYR A 93 3.58 2.51 -4.67
CA TYR A 93 3.60 1.16 -5.26
C TYR A 93 2.19 0.59 -5.48
N SER A 94 1.23 0.89 -4.60
CA SER A 94 -0.17 0.49 -4.76
C SER A 94 -0.86 1.19 -5.94
N ILE A 95 -0.51 2.44 -6.22
CA ILE A 95 -1.16 3.26 -7.25
C ILE A 95 -0.52 3.10 -8.65
N LYS A 96 0.81 2.89 -8.71
CA LYS A 96 1.52 2.69 -9.99
C LYS A 96 0.88 1.66 -10.93
N PRO A 97 0.48 0.45 -10.50
CA PRO A 97 -0.16 -0.53 -11.38
C PRO A 97 -1.55 -0.11 -11.84
N LEU A 98 -2.31 0.61 -11.00
CA LEU A 98 -3.64 1.11 -11.35
C LEU A 98 -3.60 2.07 -12.54
N PHE A 99 -2.65 3.01 -12.55
CA PHE A 99 -2.50 3.96 -13.67
C PHE A 99 -2.02 3.28 -14.95
N ALA A 100 -1.10 2.31 -14.84
CA ALA A 100 -0.60 1.53 -15.98
C ALA A 100 -1.68 0.62 -16.60
N GLN A 101 -2.65 0.15 -15.81
CA GLN A 101 -3.79 -0.62 -16.31
C GLN A 101 -4.81 0.27 -17.03
N LYS A 102 -5.09 1.47 -16.52
CA LYS A 102 -6.06 2.41 -17.10
C LYS A 102 -5.67 2.89 -18.51
N THR A 103 -4.38 3.00 -18.81
CA THR A 103 -3.86 3.46 -20.11
C THR A 103 -3.92 2.43 -21.23
N LYS A 104 -4.12 1.14 -20.94
CA LYS A 104 -4.26 0.08 -21.96
C LYS A 104 -5.70 -0.34 -22.26
N VAL A 105 -6.67 0.20 -21.52
CA VAL A 105 -8.10 -0.12 -21.67
C VAL A 105 -8.88 1.03 -22.33
N ALA A 106 -8.23 2.18 -22.55
CA ALA A 106 -8.73 3.29 -23.36
C ALA A 106 -8.05 3.26 -24.73
#